data_AF-A0A7S2XW71-F1
#
_entry.id   AF-A0A7S2XW71-F1
#
_cell.length_a   1.000
_cell.length_b   1.000
_cell.length_c   1.000
_cell.angle_alpha   90.00
_cell.angle_beta   90.00
_cell.angle_gamma   90.00
#
_symmetry.space_group_name_H-M   'P 1'
#
loop_
_entity.id
_entity.type
_entity.pdbx_description
1 polymer ?
#
loop_
_entity_poly.entity_id
_entity_poly.type
_entity_poly.pdbx_seq_one_letter_code
_entity_poly.pdbx_strand_id
1 'polypeptide(L)'
;MNLSYLYVQGRQLSDGGMYIISVTDLDPAGVLIKAYNQVTSSEYYLSPSEDELEEAGLSRQKEDLKTLVESIDLTELSGGRTFLRSSLAGIKDPKVIPQGAEAAQFIKSIPAGTDTLPELLTTALSELCKVKPSGLDAVRWLGQWLLENNPNQPQIEEPIVEEA
;
A
#
# COMPACT_ATOMS: atom_id res chain seq x y z
N MET A 1 -0.56 -19.78 -13.58
CA MET A 1 -1.47 -18.67 -13.22
C MET A 1 -1.94 -18.04 -14.50
N ASN A 2 -3.25 -18.12 -14.78
CA ASN A 2 -3.83 -17.51 -15.97
C ASN A 2 -4.13 -16.05 -15.59
N LEU A 3 -3.27 -15.11 -15.99
CA LEU A 3 -3.52 -13.69 -15.81
C LEU A 3 -4.57 -13.30 -16.85
N SER A 4 -5.85 -13.49 -16.51
CA SER A 4 -6.96 -13.09 -17.36
C SER A 4 -7.11 -11.57 -17.29
N TYR A 5 -6.70 -10.89 -18.35
CA TYR A 5 -6.99 -9.47 -18.48
C TYR A 5 -8.49 -9.26 -18.61
N LEU A 6 -9.07 -8.48 -17.70
CA LEU A 6 -10.48 -8.09 -17.74
C LEU A 6 -10.72 -7.06 -18.84
N TYR A 7 -9.74 -6.17 -19.05
CA TYR A 7 -9.84 -5.09 -20.03
C TYR A 7 -8.46 -4.63 -20.48
N VAL A 8 -8.33 -4.30 -21.77
CA VAL A 8 -7.11 -3.76 -22.36
C VAL A 8 -7.47 -2.64 -23.34
N GLN A 9 -6.78 -1.51 -23.24
CA GLN A 9 -6.97 -0.38 -24.15
C GLN A 9 -5.66 0.36 -24.38
N GLY A 10 -5.40 0.72 -25.65
CA GLY A 10 -4.34 1.66 -26.00
C GLY A 10 -4.84 3.10 -25.83
N ARG A 11 -4.09 3.92 -25.10
CA ARG A 11 -4.43 5.33 -24.86
C ARG A 11 -3.18 6.20 -24.79
N GLN A 12 -3.32 7.43 -25.28
CA GLN A 12 -2.31 8.48 -25.07
C GLN A 12 -2.50 9.13 -23.70
N LEU A 13 -1.44 9.17 -22.89
CA LEU A 13 -1.44 9.83 -21.57
C LEU A 13 -0.89 11.26 -21.68
N SER A 14 -0.94 12.03 -20.59
CA SER A 14 -0.56 13.45 -20.53
C SER A 14 0.87 13.78 -21.00
N ASP A 15 1.78 12.82 -20.96
CA ASP A 15 3.15 12.95 -21.50
C ASP A 15 3.21 12.89 -23.05
N GLY A 16 2.07 12.69 -23.71
CA GLY A 16 1.96 12.50 -25.14
C GLY A 16 2.39 11.11 -25.62
N GLY A 17 2.81 10.21 -24.73
CA GLY A 17 3.20 8.84 -25.03
C GLY A 17 1.98 7.94 -25.25
N MET A 18 2.13 6.92 -26.10
CA MET A 18 1.13 5.88 -26.28
C MET A 18 1.37 4.73 -25.30
N TYR A 19 0.37 4.46 -24.47
CA TYR A 19 0.40 3.41 -23.45
C TYR A 19 -0.61 2.32 -23.76
N ILE A 20 -0.22 1.08 -23.49
CA ILE A 20 -1.16 -0.04 -23.39
C ILE A 20 -1.52 -0.18 -21.93
N ILE A 21 -2.78 0.12 -21.61
CA ILE A 21 -3.33 -0.02 -20.27
C ILE A 21 -4.07 -1.36 -20.21
N SER A 22 -3.68 -2.19 -19.26
CA SER A 22 -4.26 -3.52 -19.02
C SER A 22 -4.76 -3.62 -17.60
N VAL A 23 -5.96 -4.15 -17.43
CA VAL A 23 -6.60 -4.39 -16.13
C VAL A 23 -6.68 -5.88 -15.89
N THR A 24 -6.18 -6.33 -14.75
CA THR A 24 -6.14 -7.73 -14.31
C THR A 24 -6.96 -7.86 -13.04
N ASP A 25 -7.78 -8.90 -12.94
CA ASP A 25 -8.51 -9.20 -11.71
C ASP A 25 -7.58 -9.78 -10.66
N LEU A 26 -7.69 -9.31 -9.42
CA LEU A 26 -6.98 -9.83 -8.27
C LEU A 26 -7.93 -10.32 -7.17
N ASP A 27 -9.18 -10.67 -7.50
CA ASP A 27 -10.19 -11.20 -6.56
C ASP A 27 -9.59 -12.13 -5.48
N PRO A 28 -9.75 -11.81 -4.17
CA PRO A 28 -10.58 -10.75 -3.58
C PRO A 28 -9.87 -9.42 -3.31
N ALA A 29 -8.64 -9.23 -3.77
CA ALA A 29 -7.82 -8.06 -3.43
C ALA A 29 -8.15 -6.78 -4.22
N GLY A 30 -9.04 -6.85 -5.21
CA GLY A 30 -9.38 -5.74 -6.12
C GLY A 30 -8.88 -5.98 -7.53
N VAL A 31 -8.31 -4.95 -8.17
CA VAL A 31 -7.80 -5.02 -9.55
C VAL A 31 -6.38 -4.45 -9.67
N LEU A 32 -5.63 -4.95 -10.65
CA LEU A 32 -4.31 -4.41 -11.01
C LEU A 32 -4.37 -3.77 -12.38
N ILE A 33 -3.95 -2.52 -12.44
CA ILE A 33 -3.84 -1.75 -13.67
C ILE A 33 -2.38 -1.53 -13.98
N LYS A 34 -1.98 -1.94 -15.18
CA LYS A 34 -0.62 -1.76 -15.71
C LYS A 34 -0.69 -0.90 -16.96
N ALA A 35 0.03 0.22 -16.97
CA ALA A 35 0.28 1.02 -18.16
C ALA A 35 1.70 0.76 -18.67
N TYR A 36 1.82 0.31 -19.92
CA TYR A 36 3.11 0.03 -20.56
C TYR A 36 3.34 0.93 -21.77
N ASN A 37 4.44 1.68 -21.75
CA ASN A 37 4.90 2.44 -22.90
C ASN A 37 5.82 1.58 -23.76
N GLN A 38 5.42 1.28 -25.00
CA GLN A 38 6.22 0.46 -25.90
C GLN A 38 7.49 1.15 -26.40
N VAL A 39 7.51 2.49 -26.42
CA VAL A 39 8.62 3.28 -26.96
C VAL A 39 9.73 3.41 -25.93
N THR A 40 9.38 3.81 -24.71
CA THR A 40 10.35 4.02 -23.62
C THR A 40 10.58 2.77 -22.78
N SER A 41 9.81 1.70 -23.01
CA SER A 41 9.77 0.50 -22.16
C SER A 41 9.45 0.81 -20.69
N SER A 42 8.79 1.94 -20.42
CA SER A 42 8.39 2.34 -19.07
C SER A 42 7.11 1.63 -18.65
N GLU A 43 7.06 1.19 -17.40
CA GLU A 43 5.91 0.51 -16.81
C GLU A 43 5.44 1.26 -15.57
N TYR A 44 4.13 1.47 -15.49
CA TYR A 44 3.49 2.07 -14.33
C TYR A 44 2.34 1.20 -13.85
N TYR A 45 2.08 1.26 -12.55
CA TYR A 45 1.14 0.38 -11.85
C TYR A 45 0.18 1.19 -10.98
N LEU A 46 -1.08 0.77 -10.95
CA LEU A 46 -2.10 1.24 -10.02
C LEU A 46 -2.89 0.01 -9.53
N SER A 47 -3.11 -0.13 -8.24
CA SER A 47 -3.79 -1.28 -7.64
C SER A 47 -4.96 -0.84 -6.78
N PRO A 48 -6.12 -0.51 -7.38
CA PRO A 48 -7.33 -0.23 -6.62
C PRO A 48 -7.76 -1.45 -5.78
N SER A 49 -7.97 -1.26 -4.49
CA SER A 49 -8.55 -2.28 -3.61
C SER A 49 -10.05 -2.43 -3.84
N GLU A 50 -10.65 -3.49 -3.32
CA GLU A 50 -12.10 -3.69 -3.41
C GLU A 50 -12.87 -2.53 -2.77
N ASP A 51 -12.44 -2.06 -1.59
CA ASP A 51 -13.03 -0.89 -0.93
C ASP A 51 -12.95 0.37 -1.81
N GLU A 52 -11.82 0.60 -2.47
CA GLU A 52 -11.62 1.75 -3.37
C GLU A 52 -12.50 1.65 -4.63
N LEU A 53 -12.78 0.44 -5.11
CA LEU A 53 -13.70 0.17 -6.23
C LEU A 53 -15.17 0.39 -5.81
N GLU A 54 -15.55 -0.07 -4.62
CA GLU A 54 -16.89 0.14 -4.05
C GLU A 54 -17.18 1.63 -3.81
N GLU A 55 -16.22 2.38 -3.25
CA GLU A 55 -16.33 3.84 -3.08
C GLU A 55 -16.46 4.58 -4.42
N ALA A 56 -15.77 4.09 -5.46
CA ALA A 56 -15.86 4.63 -6.81
C ALA A 56 -17.14 4.19 -7.55
N GLY A 57 -17.95 3.29 -6.98
CA GLY A 57 -19.14 2.72 -7.60
C GLY A 57 -18.83 1.87 -8.84
N LEU A 58 -17.62 1.31 -8.92
CA LEU A 58 -17.15 0.53 -10.06
C LEU A 58 -17.31 -0.96 -9.81
N SER A 59 -17.83 -1.67 -10.79
CA SER A 59 -17.84 -3.13 -10.82
C SER A 59 -16.80 -3.70 -11.81
N ARG A 60 -16.64 -5.02 -11.83
CA ARG A 60 -15.81 -5.74 -12.83
C ARG A 60 -16.42 -5.74 -14.24
N GLN A 61 -17.49 -4.96 -14.47
CA GLN A 61 -18.12 -4.84 -15.79
C GLN A 61 -17.25 -4.03 -16.76
N LYS A 62 -17.34 -4.36 -18.04
CA LYS A 62 -16.52 -3.76 -19.09
C LYS A 62 -16.71 -2.24 -19.21
N GLU A 63 -17.91 -1.74 -18.93
CA GLU A 63 -18.24 -0.31 -18.99
C GLU A 63 -17.57 0.46 -17.86
N ASP A 64 -17.66 -0.04 -16.63
CA ASP A 64 -16.99 0.52 -15.45
C ASP A 64 -15.47 0.47 -15.58
N LEU A 65 -14.92 -0.65 -16.07
CA LEU A 65 -13.48 -0.79 -16.33
C LEU A 65 -12.99 0.19 -17.41
N LYS A 66 -13.83 0.50 -18.40
CA LYS A 66 -13.52 1.53 -19.40
C LYS A 66 -13.46 2.91 -18.74
N THR A 67 -14.46 3.26 -17.92
CA THR A 67 -14.45 4.52 -17.16
C THR A 67 -13.24 4.63 -16.25
N LEU A 68 -12.83 3.53 -15.60
CA LEU A 68 -11.62 3.47 -14.79
C LEU A 68 -10.37 3.75 -15.65
N VAL A 69 -10.20 3.09 -16.80
CA VAL A 69 -9.05 3.34 -17.69
C VAL A 69 -9.05 4.76 -18.28
N GLU A 70 -10.23 5.33 -18.55
CA GLU A 70 -10.38 6.72 -19.00
C GLU A 70 -10.09 7.74 -17.89
N SER A 71 -10.28 7.35 -16.63
CA SER A 71 -9.96 8.20 -15.48
C SER A 71 -8.47 8.28 -15.16
N ILE A 72 -7.66 7.37 -15.70
CA ILE A 72 -6.23 7.24 -15.37
C ILE A 72 -5.38 8.20 -16.22
N ASP A 73 -4.48 8.91 -15.54
CA ASP A 73 -3.46 9.72 -16.17
C ASP A 73 -2.12 9.60 -15.41
N LEU A 74 -1.05 10.12 -16.01
CA LEU A 74 0.25 10.26 -15.37
C LEU A 74 0.26 11.52 -14.50
N THR A 75 0.87 11.42 -13.33
CA THR A 75 1.14 12.57 -12.47
C THR A 75 2.56 12.46 -11.94
N GLU A 76 3.32 13.55 -12.02
CA GLU A 76 4.62 13.65 -11.37
C GLU A 76 4.44 14.02 -9.90
N LEU A 77 4.92 13.16 -9.00
CA LEU A 77 4.98 13.48 -7.57
C LEU A 77 6.27 14.25 -7.24
N SER A 78 6.25 14.93 -6.10
CA SER A 78 7.38 15.66 -5.53
C SER A 78 8.61 14.74 -5.41
N GLY A 79 9.56 14.86 -6.35
CA GLY A 79 10.69 13.93 -6.47
C GLY A 79 11.02 13.48 -7.90
N GLY A 80 10.26 13.93 -8.92
CA GLY A 80 10.53 13.64 -10.33
C GLY A 80 10.16 12.23 -10.76
N ARG A 81 9.35 11.52 -9.96
CA ARG A 81 8.82 10.20 -10.28
C ARG A 81 7.39 10.33 -10.81
N THR A 82 7.15 9.70 -11.94
CA THR A 82 5.83 9.63 -12.58
C THR A 82 5.06 8.43 -12.05
N PHE A 83 3.81 8.63 -11.66
CA PHE A 83 2.90 7.58 -11.20
C PHE A 83 1.59 7.62 -11.99
N LEU A 84 0.87 6.50 -12.01
CA LEU A 84 -0.52 6.48 -12.46
C LEU A 84 -1.41 7.01 -11.35
N ARG A 85 -2.33 7.90 -11.73
CA ARG A 85 -3.33 8.46 -10.85
C ARG A 85 -4.69 8.35 -11.53
N SER A 86 -5.71 7.91 -10.79
CA SER A 86 -7.09 8.03 -11.24
C SER A 86 -7.69 9.35 -10.76
N SER A 87 -8.54 9.94 -11.59
CA SER A 87 -9.37 11.11 -11.26
C SER A 87 -10.63 10.77 -10.45
N LEU A 88 -10.95 9.48 -10.28
CA LEU A 88 -12.13 9.03 -9.52
C LEU A 88 -11.94 9.24 -8.02
N ALA A 89 -13.05 9.48 -7.32
CA ALA A 89 -13.06 9.45 -5.86
C ALA A 89 -12.78 8.01 -5.37
N GLY A 90 -12.04 7.85 -4.27
CA GLY A 90 -11.57 6.55 -3.77
C GLY A 90 -10.20 6.13 -4.31
N ILE A 91 -9.97 6.26 -5.62
CA ILE A 91 -8.76 5.74 -6.30
C ILE A 91 -7.73 6.87 -6.57
N LYS A 92 -7.58 7.82 -5.64
CA LYS A 92 -6.84 9.08 -5.93
C LYS A 92 -5.34 9.01 -5.70
N ASP A 93 -4.90 8.11 -4.83
CA ASP A 93 -3.55 8.18 -4.29
C ASP A 93 -2.67 7.08 -4.89
N PRO A 94 -1.57 7.44 -5.55
CA PRO A 94 -0.63 6.46 -6.03
C PRO A 94 -0.02 5.74 -4.82
N LYS A 95 -0.11 4.41 -4.82
CA LYS A 95 0.55 3.55 -3.82
C LYS A 95 2.05 3.56 -4.12
N VAL A 96 2.75 4.58 -3.59
CA VAL A 96 4.19 4.71 -3.74
C VAL A 96 4.87 3.63 -2.91
N ILE A 97 5.64 2.77 -3.57
CA ILE A 97 6.58 1.88 -2.88
C ILE A 97 7.86 2.69 -2.66
N PRO A 98 8.14 3.14 -1.43
CA PRO A 98 9.30 3.98 -1.18
C PRO A 98 10.58 3.15 -1.41
N GLN A 99 11.55 3.73 -2.13
CA GLN A 99 12.83 3.07 -2.43
C GLN A 99 14.01 3.88 -1.89
N GLY A 100 15.04 3.17 -1.40
CA GLY A 100 16.29 3.78 -0.94
C GLY A 100 16.07 4.82 0.17
N ALA A 101 16.46 6.07 -0.10
CA ALA A 101 16.34 7.17 0.86
C ALA A 101 14.89 7.48 1.27
N GLU A 102 13.92 7.27 0.37
CA GLU A 102 12.50 7.45 0.67
C GLU A 102 11.99 6.39 1.65
N ALA A 103 12.51 5.16 1.59
CA ALA A 103 12.12 4.10 2.52
C ALA A 103 12.55 4.46 3.94
N ALA A 104 13.76 5.01 4.09
CA ALA A 104 14.25 5.50 5.38
C ALA A 104 13.42 6.68 5.92
N GLN A 105 13.02 7.62 5.05
CA GLN A 105 12.15 8.73 5.43
C GLN A 105 10.75 8.24 5.82
N PHE A 106 10.19 7.30 5.06
CA PHE A 106 8.90 6.68 5.33
C PHE A 106 8.91 6.04 6.73
N ILE A 107 9.91 5.20 7.03
CA ILE A 107 10.06 4.56 8.34
C ILE A 107 10.16 5.61 9.46
N LYS A 108 10.87 6.72 9.23
CA LYS A 108 10.99 7.83 10.20
C LYS A 108 9.69 8.59 10.43
N SER A 109 8.81 8.65 9.44
CA SER A 109 7.53 9.36 9.55
C SER A 109 6.37 8.52 10.07
N ILE A 110 6.55 7.20 10.28
CA ILE A 110 5.48 6.35 10.79
C ILE A 110 5.15 6.77 12.24
N PRO A 111 3.90 7.17 12.53
CA PRO A 111 3.51 7.56 13.87
C PRO A 111 3.35 6.34 14.79
N ALA A 112 3.81 6.49 16.02
CA ALA A 112 3.61 5.59 17.15
C ALA A 112 3.09 6.43 18.32
N GLY A 113 1.78 6.71 18.32
CA GLY A 113 1.17 7.61 19.31
C GLY A 113 1.67 9.05 19.18
N THR A 114 2.37 9.53 20.21
CA THR A 114 3.03 10.86 20.20
C THR A 114 4.41 10.84 19.56
N ASP A 115 5.02 9.66 19.46
CA ASP A 115 6.39 9.47 18.98
C ASP A 115 6.39 8.84 17.58
N THR A 116 7.58 8.57 17.06
CA THR A 116 7.78 7.89 15.78
C THR A 116 8.16 6.42 15.96
N LEU A 117 7.92 5.59 14.94
CA LEU A 117 8.30 4.17 14.96
C LEU A 117 9.78 3.95 15.34
N PRO A 118 10.77 4.71 14.83
CA PRO A 118 12.16 4.53 15.25
C PRO A 118 12.40 4.81 16.74
N GLU A 119 11.69 5.76 17.33
CA GLU A 119 11.81 6.08 18.76
C GLU A 119 11.25 4.96 19.63
N LEU A 120 10.08 4.42 19.26
CA LEU A 120 9.50 3.23 19.89
C LEU A 120 10.45 2.03 19.80
N LEU A 121 10.97 1.75 18.60
CA LEU A 121 11.91 0.65 18.37
C LEU A 121 13.22 0.84 19.14
N THR A 122 13.73 2.07 19.24
CA THR A 122 14.94 2.37 20.02
C THR A 122 14.72 2.08 21.50
N THR A 123 13.55 2.41 22.02
CA THR A 123 13.16 2.10 23.40
C THR A 123 13.05 0.60 23.62
N ALA A 124 12.34 -0.11 22.74
CA ALA A 124 12.16 -1.56 22.79
C ALA A 124 13.51 -2.31 22.74
N LEU A 125 14.41 -1.92 21.84
CA LEU A 125 15.74 -2.51 21.71
C LEU A 125 16.64 -2.20 22.91
N SER A 126 16.47 -1.02 23.52
CA SER A 126 17.17 -0.65 24.74
C SER A 126 16.72 -1.50 25.93
N GLU A 127 15.42 -1.77 26.07
CA GLU A 127 14.89 -2.69 27.08
C GLU A 127 15.32 -4.14 26.82
N LEU A 128 15.32 -4.58 25.56
CA LEU A 128 15.84 -5.90 25.17
C LEU A 128 17.30 -6.08 25.60
N CYS A 129 18.12 -5.04 25.44
CA CYS A 129 19.53 -5.04 25.85
C CYS A 129 19.73 -5.12 27.37
N LYS A 130 18.72 -4.73 28.18
CA LYS A 130 18.75 -4.88 29.64
C LYS A 130 18.44 -6.32 30.05
N VAL A 131 17.43 -6.94 29.43
CA VAL A 131 16.97 -8.31 29.76
C VAL A 131 17.91 -9.37 29.18
N LYS A 132 18.50 -9.12 28.00
CA LYS A 132 19.42 -10.02 27.28
C LYS A 132 18.91 -11.47 27.12
N PRO A 133 17.66 -11.69 26.65
CA PRO A 133 17.20 -13.01 26.28
C PRO A 133 18.03 -13.58 25.12
N SER A 134 18.18 -14.90 25.05
CA SER A 134 19.03 -15.57 24.08
C SER A 134 18.25 -16.11 22.87
N GLY A 135 18.87 -16.04 21.69
CA GLY A 135 18.35 -16.67 20.47
C GLY A 135 16.93 -16.20 20.09
N LEU A 136 16.03 -17.15 19.82
CA LEU A 136 14.66 -16.87 19.39
C LEU A 136 13.81 -16.21 20.48
N ASP A 137 14.18 -16.35 21.75
CA ASP A 137 13.43 -15.73 22.84
C ASP A 137 13.60 -14.21 22.84
N ALA A 138 14.67 -13.67 22.25
CA ALA A 138 14.81 -12.23 22.03
C ALA A 138 13.77 -11.68 21.06
N VAL A 139 13.45 -12.42 20.00
CA VAL A 139 12.44 -12.03 19.02
C VAL A 139 11.04 -12.11 19.63
N ARG A 140 10.75 -13.18 20.39
CA ARG A 140 9.47 -13.32 21.10
C ARG A 140 9.27 -12.24 22.13
N TRP A 141 10.30 -11.96 22.93
CA TRP A 141 10.27 -10.91 23.93
C TRP A 141 10.02 -9.55 23.28
N LEU A 142 10.74 -9.23 22.20
CA LEU A 142 10.57 -7.95 21.50
C LEU A 142 9.18 -7.82 20.89
N GLY A 143 8.65 -8.89 20.28
CA GLY A 143 7.30 -8.92 19.74
C GLY A 143 6.24 -8.68 20.82
N GLN A 144 6.36 -9.36 21.96
CA GLN A 144 5.45 -9.19 23.09
C GLN A 144 5.53 -7.77 23.66
N TRP A 145 6.75 -7.25 23.85
CA TRP A 145 6.95 -5.88 24.35
C TRP A 145 6.29 -4.86 23.43
N LEU A 146 6.43 -5.02 22.10
CA LEU A 146 5.80 -4.13 21.13
C LEU A 146 4.27 -4.21 21.16
N LEU A 147 3.68 -5.39 21.38
CA LEU A 147 2.22 -5.53 21.50
C LEU A 147 1.69 -4.84 22.76
N GLU A 148 2.38 -5.01 23.89
CA GLU A 148 1.98 -4.43 25.18
C GLU A 148 2.15 -2.90 25.21
N ASN A 149 3.15 -2.38 24.48
CA ASN A 149 3.52 -0.96 24.46
C ASN A 149 3.15 -0.27 23.14
N ASN A 150 2.25 -0.84 22.32
CA ASN A 150 1.82 -0.22 21.06
C ASN A 150 0.86 0.95 21.33
N PRO A 151 1.28 2.21 21.16
CA PRO A 151 0.41 3.35 21.45
C PRO A 151 -0.72 3.53 20.41
N ASN A 152 -0.66 2.83 19.27
CA ASN A 152 -1.68 2.89 18.24
C ASN A 152 -2.82 1.87 18.46
N GLN A 153 -2.72 0.99 19.48
CA GLN A 153 -3.74 0.00 19.79
C GLN A 153 -4.19 0.10 21.26
N PRO A 154 -5.50 -0.03 21.54
CA PRO A 154 -5.97 -0.11 22.91
C PRO A 154 -5.49 -1.42 23.55
N GLN A 155 -5.14 -1.35 24.84
CA GLN A 155 -4.87 -2.55 25.63
C GLN A 155 -6.20 -3.26 25.92
N ILE A 156 -6.36 -4.46 25.37
CA ILE A 156 -7.55 -5.29 25.58
C ILE A 156 -7.27 -6.16 26.79
N GLU A 157 -7.89 -5.85 27.93
CA GLU A 157 -7.98 -6.77 29.06
C GLU A 157 -9.20 -7.68 28.84
N GLU A 158 -8.97 -8.98 28.68
CA GLU A 158 -10.07 -9.95 28.62
C GLU A 158 -10.75 -10.02 29.99
N PRO A 159 -12.09 -9.95 30.06
CA PRO A 159 -12.80 -10.07 31.32
C PRO A 159 -12.56 -11.46 31.92
N ILE A 160 -12.13 -11.48 33.18
CA ILE A 160 -11.93 -12.71 33.95
C ILE A 160 -13.28 -13.40 34.08
N VAL A 161 -13.46 -14.51 33.37
CA VAL A 161 -14.62 -15.38 33.56
C VAL A 161 -14.34 -16.22 34.79
N GLU A 162 -14.84 -15.82 35.96
CA GLU A 162 -14.88 -16.71 37.12
C GLU A 162 -15.83 -17.87 36.80
N GLU A 163 -15.27 -19.04 36.48
CA GLU A 163 -16.03 -20.29 36.45
C GLU A 163 -16.54 -20.58 37.87
N ALA A 164 -17.87 -20.52 38.03
CA ALA A 164 -18.60 -20.82 39.26
C ALA A 164 -18.81 -22.33 39.45
#